data_AF-A0A212ERG8-F1
#
_entry.id   AF-A0A212ERG8-F1
#
_cell.length_a   1.000
_cell.length_b   1.000
_cell.length_c   1.000
_cell.angle_alpha   90.00
_cell.angle_beta   90.00
_cell.angle_gamma   90.00
#
_symmetry.space_group_name_H-M   'P 1'
#
loop_
_entity.id
_entity.type
_entity.pdbx_description
1 polymer ?
#
loop_
_entity_poly.entity_id
_entity_poly.type
_entity_poly.pdbx_seq_one_letter_code
_entity_poly.pdbx_strand_id
1 'polypeptide(L)' 'YLVYDMIHYYVHHGSPSDGTYLYAMKRYHSNHHFVNHDKAFGISNKLWDHVFKTLVHVKKLGFGLKW' A
#
# COMPACT_ATOMS: atom_id res chain seq x y z
N TYR A 1 2.31 2.81 17.00
CA TYR A 1 0.87 2.59 16.83
C TYR A 1 0.17 3.79 16.18
N LEU A 2 0.13 4.97 16.80
CA LEU A 2 -0.56 6.15 16.22
C LEU A 2 -0.13 6.49 14.78
N VAL A 3 1.18 6.52 14.51
CA VAL A 3 1.70 6.79 13.15
C VAL A 3 1.22 5.73 12.16
N TYR A 4 1.21 4.46 12.56
CA TYR A 4 0.71 3.39 11.72
C TYR A 4 -0.77 3.60 11.40
N ASP A 5 -1.58 3.95 12.39
CA ASP A 5 -3.01 4.15 12.21
C ASP A 5 -3.34 5.39 11.36
N MET A 6 -2.60 6.48 11.54
CA MET A 6 -2.71 7.67 10.68
C MET A 6 -2.29 7.37 9.23
N ILE A 7 -1.22 6.62 9.02
CA ILE A 7 -0.83 6.17 7.67
C ILE A 7 -1.95 5.31 7.09
N HIS A 8 -2.48 4.35 7.86
CA HIS A 8 -3.56 3.47 7.43
C HIS A 8 -4.79 4.26 6.98
N TYR A 9 -5.23 5.20 7.82
CA TYR A 9 -6.31 6.12 7.51
C TYR A 9 -6.02 6.92 6.23
N TYR A 10 -4.81 7.48 6.12
CA TYR A 10 -4.42 8.27 4.96
C TYR A 10 -4.33 7.46 3.67
N VAL A 11 -3.84 6.21 3.70
CA VAL A 11 -3.79 5.37 2.49
C VAL A 11 -5.18 4.90 2.07
N HIS A 12 -6.15 4.85 2.99
CA HIS A 12 -7.55 4.61 2.63
C HIS A 12 -8.23 5.84 2.02
N HIS A 13 -8.08 7.00 2.65
CA HIS A 13 -8.93 8.16 2.36
C HIS A 13 -8.23 9.33 1.67
N GLY A 14 -6.89 9.42 1.75
CA GLY A 14 -6.11 10.49 1.16
C GLY A 14 -5.79 10.25 -0.32
N SER A 15 -5.38 11.30 -1.03
CA SER A 15 -4.97 11.25 -2.44
C SER A 15 -3.47 11.57 -2.57
N PRO A 16 -2.57 10.63 -2.19
CA PRO A 16 -1.14 10.84 -2.30
C PRO A 16 -0.72 11.03 -3.76
N SER A 17 0.21 11.96 -3.99
CA SER A 17 0.73 12.27 -5.33
C SER A 17 1.45 11.07 -5.95
N ASP A 18 1.28 10.88 -7.25
CA ASP A 18 1.97 9.83 -8.01
C ASP A 18 3.49 9.91 -7.83
N GLY A 19 4.16 8.75 -7.84
CA GLY A 19 5.59 8.62 -7.59
C GLY A 19 6.02 8.72 -6.12
N THR A 20 5.14 9.10 -5.19
CA THR A 20 5.48 9.15 -3.76
C THR A 20 5.43 7.77 -3.09
N TYR A 21 6.10 7.65 -1.95
CA TYR A 21 6.05 6.43 -1.14
C TYR A 21 4.63 6.08 -0.68
N LEU A 22 3.88 7.07 -0.18
CA LEU A 22 2.51 6.87 0.28
C LEU A 22 1.57 6.49 -0.87
N TYR A 23 1.83 6.96 -2.09
CA TYR A 23 1.11 6.49 -3.27
C TYR A 23 1.39 5.02 -3.56
N ALA A 24 2.65 4.60 -3.48
CA ALA A 24 3.01 3.18 -3.61
C ALA A 24 2.37 2.32 -2.52
N MET A 25 2.34 2.79 -1.27
CA MET A 25 1.70 2.08 -0.15
C MET A 25 0.18 2.06 -0.27
N LYS A 26 -0.47 3.13 -0.75
CA LYS A 26 -1.90 3.13 -1.06
C LYS A 26 -2.24 2.06 -2.08
N ARG A 27 -1.49 1.98 -3.19
CA ARG A 27 -1.69 0.94 -4.21
C ARG A 27 -1.42 -0.48 -3.67
N TYR A 28 -0.43 -0.61 -2.80
CA TYR A 28 -0.08 -1.89 -2.16
C TYR A 28 -1.19 -2.36 -1.21
N HIS A 29 -1.72 -1.46 -0.39
CA HIS A 29 -2.82 -1.75 0.53
C HIS A 29 -4.15 -1.97 -0.20
N SER A 30 -4.44 -1.20 -1.25
CA SER A 30 -5.60 -1.48 -2.11
C SER A 30 -5.50 -2.88 -2.75
N ASN A 31 -4.29 -3.36 -3.06
CA ASN A 31 -4.11 -4.72 -3.56
C ASN A 31 -4.48 -5.77 -2.51
N HIS A 32 -4.15 -5.55 -1.24
CA HIS A 32 -4.58 -6.42 -0.14
C HIS A 32 -6.12 -6.52 -0.08
N HIS A 33 -6.81 -5.38 -0.10
CA HIS A 33 -8.28 -5.35 0.01
C HIS A 33 -9.03 -5.89 -1.21
N PHE A 34 -8.48 -5.79 -2.42
CA PHE A 34 -9.25 -6.06 -3.65
C PHE A 34 -8.70 -7.20 -4.51
N VAL A 35 -7.48 -7.67 -4.26
CA VAL A 35 -6.83 -8.68 -5.11
C VAL A 35 -6.29 -9.85 -4.30
N ASN A 36 -5.43 -9.60 -3.32
CA ASN A 36 -4.76 -10.63 -2.52
C ASN A 36 -5.01 -10.42 -1.03
N HIS A 37 -6.14 -10.91 -0.53
CA HIS A 37 -6.55 -10.77 0.87
C HIS A 37 -5.58 -11.46 1.86
N ASP A 38 -4.81 -12.44 1.40
CA ASP A 38 -3.85 -13.22 2.18
C ASP A 38 -2.40 -12.71 2.05
N LYS A 39 -2.18 -11.56 1.43
CA LYS A 39 -0.85 -10.97 1.19
C LYS A 39 -0.87 -9.45 1.35
N ALA A 40 0.31 -8.83 1.21
CA ALA A 40 0.48 -7.38 1.27
C ALA A 40 -0.01 -6.74 2.57
N PHE A 41 0.33 -7.34 3.70
CA PHE A 41 -0.13 -6.89 5.02
C PHE A 41 0.55 -5.59 5.49
N GLY A 42 1.69 -5.24 4.90
CA GLY A 42 2.44 -4.04 5.26
C GLY A 42 1.72 -2.74 4.89
N ILE A 43 1.36 -1.94 5.91
CA ILE A 43 0.74 -0.61 5.72
C ILE A 43 1.77 0.52 5.71
N SER A 44 2.66 0.54 6.71
CA SER A 44 3.67 1.59 6.86
C SER A 44 4.96 1.27 6.11
N ASN A 45 5.29 -0.01 5.97
CA ASN A 45 6.40 -0.55 5.21
C ASN A 45 6.18 -2.04 4.91
N LYS A 46 7.02 -2.60 4.03
CA LYS A 46 6.91 -3.98 3.53
C LYS A 46 7.87 -4.97 4.19
N LEU A 47 8.59 -4.56 5.25
CA LEU A 47 9.66 -5.36 5.84
C LEU A 47 9.16 -6.75 6.25
N TRP A 48 8.05 -6.79 6.98
CA TRP A 48 7.47 -8.05 7.45
C TRP A 48 6.90 -8.89 6.30
N ASP A 49 6.43 -8.26 5.21
CA ASP A 49 6.00 -9.01 4.03
C ASP A 49 7.16 -9.72 3.32
N HIS A 50 8.37 -9.16 3.38
CA HIS A 50 9.58 -9.86 2.92
C HIS A 50 9.93 -11.03 3.85
N VAL A 51 9.91 -10.82 5.17
CA VAL A 51 10.27 -11.85 6.16
C VAL A 51 9.32 -13.05 6.10
N PHE A 52 8.01 -12.79 6.01
CA PHE A 52 6.97 -13.82 6.01
C PHE A 52 6.53 -14.27 4.61
N LYS A 53 7.22 -13.81 3.56
CA LYS A 53 6.94 -14.18 2.15
C LYS A 53 5.51 -13.84 1.69
N THR A 54 4.96 -12.73 2.17
CA THR A 54 3.63 -12.20 1.82
C THR A 54 3.71 -10.96 0.91
N LEU A 55 4.88 -10.70 0.32
CA LEU A 55 5.12 -9.57 -0.59
C LEU A 55 4.34 -9.70 -1.90
N VAL A 56 3.74 -8.59 -2.36
CA VAL A 56 3.09 -8.51 -3.69
C VAL A 56 3.77 -7.48 -4.60
N HIS A 57 3.97 -7.86 -5.86
CA HIS A 57 4.38 -6.93 -6.91
C HIS A 57 3.16 -6.32 -7.59
N VAL A 58 2.79 -5.11 -7.18
CA VAL A 58 1.69 -4.37 -7.82
C VAL A 58 2.14 -3.91 -9.20
N LYS A 59 1.33 -4.17 -10.23
CA LYS A 59 1.63 -3.78 -11.62
C LYS A 59 1.91 -2.28 -11.72
N LYS A 60 3.01 -1.91 -12.37
CA LYS A 60 3.29 -0.50 -12.69
C LYS A 60 2.28 -0.02 -13.73
N LEU A 61 1.67 1.13 -13.49
CA LEU A 61 0.76 1.75 -14.45
C LEU A 61 1.55 2.72 -15.31
N GLY A 62 1.14 2.89 -16.57
CA GLY A 62 1.71 3.89 -17.47
C GLY A 62 1.21 5.32 -17.19
N PHE A 63 0.31 5.49 -16.23
CA PHE A 63 -0.28 6.75 -15.82
C PHE A 63 -0.47 6.79 -14.30
N GLY A 64 -0.51 7.99 -13.72
CA GLY A 64 -0.80 8.21 -12.32
C GLY A 64 -2.29 8.14 -12.02
N LEU A 65 -2.68 7.34 -11.03
CA LEU A 65 -4.05 7.33 -10.53
C LEU A 65 -4.31 8.59 -9.71
N LYS A 66 -5.37 9.31 -10.05
CA LYS A 66 -5.98 10.30 -9.15
C LYS A 66 -7.10 9.61 -8.39
N TRP A 67 -7.01 9.66 -7.07
CA TRP A 67 -7.98 9.07 -6.15
C TRP A 67 -9.06 10.07 -5.80
#